data_AF-A0A2V7FEF9-F1
#
_entry.id   AF-A0A2V7FEF9-F1
#
_cell.length_a   1.000
_cell.length_b   1.000
_cell.length_c   1.000
_cell.angle_alpha   90.00
_cell.angle_beta   90.00
_cell.angle_gamma   90.00
#
_symmetry.space_group_name_H-M   'P 1'
#
loop_
_entity.id
_entity.type
_entity.pdbx_description
1 polymer ?
#
loop_
_entity_poly.entity_id
_entity_poly.type
_entity_poly.pdbx_seq_one_letter_code
_entity_poly.pdbx_strand_id
1 'polypeptide(L)'
;MIRCALVLVLVVVVTSCVSTPPRPSEPTAQAMLALVGGRVQAHPETAAIDDAVVLISGDTIAAVGARSQVGVPTGARVIDCAGATVLAGFWNSHVHFTRAAFRDAA
;
A
#
# COMPACT_ATOMS: atom_id res chain seq x y z
N MET A 1 55.34 -12.68 0.31
CA MET A 1 54.61 -11.47 0.75
C MET A 1 53.48 -11.04 -0.19
N ILE A 2 53.54 -11.32 -1.51
CA ILE A 2 52.50 -10.93 -2.49
C ILE A 2 51.22 -11.80 -2.42
N ARG A 3 51.32 -13.07 -1.99
CA ARG A 3 50.18 -14.00 -1.88
C ARG A 3 49.18 -13.68 -0.76
N CYS A 4 49.62 -13.05 0.34
CA CYS A 4 48.73 -12.67 1.45
C CYS A 4 47.94 -11.39 1.14
N ALA A 5 48.51 -10.48 0.35
CA ALA A 5 47.84 -9.24 -0.07
C ALA A 5 46.67 -9.52 -1.04
N LEU A 6 46.80 -10.52 -1.91
CA LEU A 6 45.75 -10.87 -2.88
C LEU A 6 44.51 -11.50 -2.21
N VAL A 7 44.72 -12.30 -1.16
CA VAL A 7 43.64 -12.93 -0.37
C VAL A 7 42.89 -11.89 0.47
N LEU A 8 43.59 -10.89 1.01
CA LEU A 8 42.97 -9.82 1.79
C LEU A 8 42.10 -8.89 0.92
N VAL A 9 42.55 -8.58 -0.30
CA VAL A 9 41.79 -7.74 -1.26
C VAL A 9 40.53 -8.45 -1.76
N LEU A 10 40.57 -9.77 -1.99
CA LEU A 10 39.40 -10.53 -2.44
C LEU A 10 38.29 -10.60 -1.37
N VAL A 11 38.64 -10.67 -0.08
CA VAL A 11 37.67 -10.72 1.04
C VAL A 11 36.96 -9.36 1.25
N VAL A 12 37.65 -8.25 0.99
CA VAL A 12 37.09 -6.88 1.12
C VAL A 12 36.13 -6.54 -0.03
N VAL A 13 36.37 -7.07 -1.24
CA VAL A 13 35.49 -6.85 -2.41
C VAL A 13 34.18 -7.64 -2.27
N VAL A 14 34.23 -8.87 -1.73
CA VAL A 14 33.02 -9.71 -1.56
C VAL A 14 32.07 -9.17 -0.46
N THR A 15 32.60 -8.47 0.55
CA THR A 15 31.80 -7.93 1.66
C THR A 15 31.09 -6.61 1.33
N SER A 16 31.52 -5.87 0.30
CA SER A 16 30.87 -4.61 -0.11
C SER A 16 29.57 -4.80 -0.90
N CYS A 17 29.28 -6.01 -1.39
CA CYS A 17 28.08 -6.28 -2.19
C CYS A 17 26.83 -6.65 -1.35
N VAL A 18 26.95 -6.73 -0.02
CA VAL A 18 25.83 -7.10 0.87
C VAL A 18 25.37 -5.90 1.69
N SER A 19 25.11 -4.78 1.03
CA SER A 19 24.30 -3.71 1.62
C SER A 19 22.84 -4.00 1.29
N THR A 20 22.19 -4.83 2.11
CA THR A 20 20.73 -5.00 2.02
C THR A 20 20.11 -3.66 2.41
N PRO A 21 19.35 -2.98 1.54
CA PRO A 21 18.65 -1.77 1.94
C PRO A 21 17.74 -2.10 3.13
N PRO A 22 17.59 -1.19 4.10
CA PRO A 22 16.63 -1.40 5.17
C PRO A 22 15.27 -1.64 4.53
N ARG A 23 14.67 -2.80 4.81
CA ARG A 23 13.30 -3.07 4.38
C ARG A 23 12.43 -1.97 5.00
N PRO A 24 11.51 -1.36 4.22
CA PRO A 24 10.47 -0.52 4.80
C PRO A 24 9.87 -1.28 5.98
N SER A 25 9.76 -0.61 7.14
CA SER A 25 9.16 -1.23 8.32
C SER A 25 7.77 -1.72 7.93
N GLU A 26 7.52 -3.02 8.10
CA GLU A 26 6.20 -3.58 7.88
C GLU A 26 5.19 -2.79 8.73
N PRO A 27 4.09 -2.31 8.12
CA PRO A 27 3.07 -1.55 8.83
C PRO A 27 2.57 -2.37 10.01
N THR A 28 2.54 -1.77 11.20
CA THR A 28 1.89 -2.43 12.34
C THR A 28 0.40 -2.55 12.05
N ALA A 29 -0.23 -3.65 12.48
CA ALA A 29 -1.65 -3.89 12.21
C ALA A 29 -2.58 -2.74 12.69
N GLN A 30 -2.17 -1.99 13.71
CA GLN A 30 -2.87 -0.80 14.21
C GLN A 30 -2.86 0.40 13.23
N ALA A 31 -1.97 0.39 12.24
CA ALA A 31 -1.87 1.40 11.19
C ALA A 31 -2.61 1.01 9.91
N MET A 32 -3.26 -0.16 9.88
CA MET A 32 -3.98 -0.64 8.70
C MET A 32 -5.46 -0.26 8.74
N LEU A 33 -5.99 0.09 7.57
CA LEU A 33 -7.42 0.35 7.34
C LEU A 33 -7.96 -0.73 6.40
N ALA A 34 -9.11 -1.32 6.75
CA ALA A 34 -9.83 -2.25 5.91
C ALA A 34 -11.22 -1.72 5.57
N LEU A 35 -11.53 -1.62 4.28
CA LEU A 35 -12.89 -1.41 3.79
C LEU A 35 -13.47 -2.79 3.49
N VAL A 36 -14.59 -3.17 4.13
CA VAL A 36 -15.05 -4.57 4.14
C VAL A 36 -16.50 -4.67 3.67
N GLY A 37 -16.79 -5.62 2.79
CA GLY A 37 -18.16 -6.03 2.46
C GLY A 37 -18.86 -5.24 1.37
N GLY A 38 -18.19 -4.25 0.79
CA GLY A 38 -18.71 -3.52 -0.35
C GLY A 38 -18.47 -4.23 -1.68
N ARG A 39 -19.09 -3.69 -2.73
CA ARG A 39 -18.74 -4.01 -4.12
C ARG A 39 -17.56 -3.15 -4.55
N VAL A 40 -16.44 -3.73 -4.97
CA VAL A 40 -15.23 -2.98 -5.34
C VAL A 40 -15.03 -3.00 -6.87
N GLN A 41 -14.97 -1.83 -7.50
CA GLN A 41 -14.52 -1.67 -8.89
C GLN A 41 -13.04 -1.28 -8.90
N ALA A 42 -12.14 -2.26 -8.91
CA ALA A 42 -10.70 -2.01 -8.84
C ALA A 42 -10.11 -1.46 -10.16
N HIS A 43 -10.65 -1.91 -11.29
CA HIS A 43 -10.22 -1.49 -12.63
C HIS A 43 -11.45 -1.33 -13.54
N PRO A 44 -11.56 -0.26 -14.35
CA PRO A 44 -12.77 0.02 -15.14
C PRO A 44 -13.13 -1.08 -16.14
N GLU A 45 -12.15 -1.84 -16.62
CA GLU A 45 -12.36 -2.90 -17.63
C GLU A 45 -12.53 -4.31 -17.04
N THR A 46 -12.47 -4.46 -15.72
CA THR A 46 -12.69 -5.77 -15.07
C THR A 46 -14.07 -5.84 -14.43
N ALA A 47 -14.56 -7.05 -14.19
CA ALA A 47 -15.74 -7.22 -13.34
C ALA A 47 -15.47 -6.64 -11.94
N ALA A 48 -16.49 -6.06 -11.33
CA ALA A 48 -16.42 -5.67 -9.93
C ALA A 48 -16.38 -6.92 -9.03
N ILE A 49 -15.78 -6.77 -7.86
CA ILE A 49 -15.68 -7.81 -6.84
C ILE A 49 -16.78 -7.55 -5.81
N ASP A 50 -17.75 -8.45 -5.71
CA ASP A 50 -18.78 -8.40 -4.66
C ASP A 50 -18.24 -8.97 -3.34
N ASP A 51 -18.78 -8.50 -2.21
CA ASP A 51 -18.33 -8.84 -0.86
C ASP A 51 -16.79 -8.78 -0.71
N ALA A 52 -16.22 -7.64 -1.09
CA ALA A 52 -14.78 -7.46 -1.20
C ALA A 52 -14.16 -6.80 0.03
N VAL A 53 -12.84 -6.91 0.13
CA VAL A 53 -11.99 -6.20 1.08
C VAL A 53 -10.95 -5.38 0.31
N VAL A 54 -10.80 -4.11 0.72
CA VAL A 54 -9.65 -3.27 0.35
C VAL A 54 -8.84 -3.04 1.61
N LEU A 55 -7.61 -3.58 1.65
CA LEU A 55 -6.68 -3.40 2.75
C LEU A 55 -5.68 -2.29 2.40
N ILE A 56 -5.57 -1.31 3.28
CA ILE A 56 -4.76 -0.11 3.11
C ILE A 56 -3.74 -0.07 4.24
N SER A 57 -2.50 0.20 3.87
CA SER A 57 -1.37 0.40 4.77
C SER A 57 -0.87 1.83 4.61
N GLY A 58 -1.12 2.70 5.59
CA GLY A 58 -0.77 4.11 5.46
C GLY A 58 -1.43 4.75 4.25
N ASP A 59 -0.63 5.12 3.26
CA ASP A 59 -1.05 5.77 2.00
C ASP A 59 -1.20 4.80 0.82
N THR A 60 -0.88 3.52 1.01
CA THR A 60 -0.78 2.54 -0.07
C THR A 60 -1.82 1.42 0.08
N ILE A 61 -2.42 1.00 -1.03
CA ILE A 61 -3.27 -0.18 -1.07
C ILE A 61 -2.39 -1.43 -0.97
N ALA A 62 -2.54 -2.19 0.10
CA ALA A 62 -1.78 -3.41 0.35
C ALA A 62 -2.39 -4.64 -0.36
N ALA A 63 -3.72 -4.73 -0.42
CA ALA A 63 -4.43 -5.82 -1.09
C ALA A 63 -5.87 -5.44 -1.46
N VAL A 64 -6.39 -6.05 -2.52
CA VAL A 64 -7.80 -5.98 -2.93
C VAL A 64 -8.25 -7.37 -3.36
N GLY A 65 -9.41 -7.81 -2.91
CA GLY A 65 -9.95 -9.12 -3.29
C GLY A 65 -11.26 -9.45 -2.59
N ALA A 66 -11.81 -10.64 -2.86
CA ALA A 66 -12.99 -11.12 -2.14
C ALA A 66 -12.66 -11.27 -0.63
N ARG A 67 -13.65 -11.10 0.24
CA ARG A 67 -13.47 -11.25 1.70
C ARG A 67 -12.92 -12.62 2.10
N SER A 68 -13.20 -13.65 1.31
CA SER A 68 -12.64 -15.00 1.50
C SER A 68 -11.15 -15.13 1.16
N GLN A 69 -10.56 -14.16 0.46
CA GLN A 69 -9.18 -14.20 -0.04
C GLN A 69 -8.26 -13.20 0.66
N VAL A 70 -8.80 -12.07 1.13
CA VAL A 70 -8.03 -11.02 1.80
C VAL A 70 -8.35 -11.04 3.30
N GLY A 71 -7.39 -11.53 4.08
CA GLY A 71 -7.48 -11.51 5.54
C GLY A 71 -7.37 -10.08 6.08
N VAL A 72 -8.25 -9.72 7.02
CA VAL A 72 -8.17 -8.46 7.76
C VAL A 72 -7.36 -8.70 9.04
N PRO A 73 -6.20 -8.05 9.22
CA PRO A 73 -5.38 -8.23 10.40
C PRO A 73 -6.08 -7.78 11.69
N THR A 74 -5.84 -8.49 12.79
CA THR A 74 -6.34 -8.10 14.12
C THR A 74 -5.85 -6.71 14.49
N GLY A 75 -6.77 -5.82 14.87
CA GLY A 75 -6.46 -4.45 15.26
C GLY A 75 -6.44 -3.44 14.10
N ALA A 76 -6.63 -3.88 12.85
CA ALA A 76 -6.90 -2.96 11.76
C ALA A 76 -8.18 -2.16 12.03
N ARG A 77 -8.17 -0.88 11.64
CA ARG A 77 -9.40 -0.07 11.62
C ARG A 77 -10.30 -0.59 10.51
N VAL A 78 -11.53 -0.95 10.83
CA VAL A 78 -12.49 -1.48 9.86
C VAL A 78 -13.57 -0.45 9.56
N ILE A 79 -13.90 -0.30 8.28
CA ILE A 79 -15.08 0.40 7.79
C ILE A 79 -15.96 -0.62 7.08
N ASP A 80 -17.20 -0.77 7.56
CA ASP A 80 -18.21 -1.59 6.89
C ASP A 80 -18.76 -0.84 5.67
N CYS A 81 -18.72 -1.50 4.51
CA CYS A 81 -19.15 -0.98 3.23
C CYS A 81 -20.30 -1.82 2.65
N ALA A 82 -20.98 -2.64 3.45
CA ALA A 82 -22.13 -3.42 3.01
C ALA A 82 -23.18 -2.53 2.31
N GLY A 83 -23.62 -2.94 1.12
CA GLY A 83 -24.57 -2.19 0.30
C GLY A 83 -23.98 -0.97 -0.42
N ALA A 84 -22.70 -0.66 -0.23
CA ALA A 84 -21.99 0.42 -0.93
C ALA A 84 -21.07 -0.12 -2.03
N THR A 85 -20.71 0.77 -2.96
CA THR A 85 -19.70 0.53 -3.98
C THR A 85 -18.45 1.35 -3.68
N VAL A 86 -17.30 0.68 -3.63
CA VAL A 86 -15.98 1.30 -3.47
C VAL A 86 -15.34 1.47 -4.85
N LEU A 87 -14.96 2.70 -5.17
CA LEU A 87 -14.31 3.10 -6.41
C LEU A 87 -12.93 3.70 -6.11
N ALA A 88 -12.09 3.80 -7.14
CA ALA A 88 -10.94 4.69 -7.09
C ALA A 88 -11.43 6.14 -6.83
N GLY A 89 -10.63 6.91 -6.09
CA GLY A 89 -10.91 8.32 -5.87
C GLY A 89 -10.97 9.07 -7.20
N PHE A 90 -12.01 9.90 -7.39
CA PHE A 90 -12.17 10.63 -8.64
C PHE A 90 -11.10 11.68 -8.82
N TRP A 91 -10.47 11.66 -9.99
CA TRP A 91 -9.54 12.69 -10.40
C TRP A 91 -10.31 13.82 -11.08
N ASN A 92 -10.25 15.00 -10.48
CA ASN A 92 -10.83 16.19 -11.06
C ASN A 92 -9.72 17.01 -11.76
N SER A 93 -9.68 16.94 -13.09
CA SER A 93 -8.62 17.58 -13.88
C SER A 93 -8.79 19.09 -14.03
N HIS A 94 -9.93 19.66 -13.64
CA HIS A 94 -10.18 21.08 -13.82
C HIS A 94 -11.11 21.63 -12.74
N VAL A 95 -10.54 22.43 -11.84
CA VAL A 95 -11.26 23.08 -10.73
C VAL A 95 -10.80 24.52 -10.55
N HIS A 96 -11.69 25.34 -10.00
CA HIS A 96 -11.37 26.71 -9.58
C HIS A 96 -11.69 26.88 -8.08
N PHE A 97 -10.65 27.05 -7.26
CA PHE A 97 -10.78 27.28 -5.82
C PHE A 97 -10.84 28.78 -5.49
N THR A 98 -11.83 29.52 -6.01
CA THR A 98 -11.90 30.99 -5.90
C THR A 98 -12.65 31.51 -4.67
N ARG A 99 -13.42 30.67 -3.97
CA ARG A 99 -14.17 31.08 -2.78
C ARG A 99 -13.35 30.94 -1.50
N ALA A 100 -13.67 31.77 -0.51
CA ALA A 100 -13.05 31.76 0.82
C ALA A 100 -13.08 30.39 1.52
N ALA A 101 -14.08 29.55 1.20
CA ALA A 101 -14.22 28.19 1.72
C ALA A 101 -13.08 27.24 1.29
N PHE A 102 -12.28 27.61 0.30
CA PHE A 102 -11.20 26.77 -0.26
C PHE A 102 -9.80 27.26 0.09
N ARG A 103 -9.66 28.13 1.10
CA ARG A 103 -8.36 28.76 1.45
C ARG A 103 -7.26 27.77 1.81
N ASP A 104 -7.62 26.58 2.29
CA ASP A 104 -6.69 25.53 2.74
C ASP A 104 -6.91 24.21 1.97
N ALA A 105 -7.39 24.31 0.73
CA ALA A 105 -7.71 23.13 -0.10
C ALA A 105 -6.48 22.51 -0.80
N ALA A 106 -5.28 23.07 -0.62
CA ALA A 106 -4.03 22.64 -1.24
C ALA A 106 -3.05 22.10 -0.20
#